data_AF-A0A1G1Z595-F1
#
_entry.id   AF-A0A1G1Z595-F1
#
_cell.length_a   1.000
_cell.length_b   1.000
_cell.length_c   1.000
_cell.angle_alpha   90.00
_cell.angle_beta   90.00
_cell.angle_gamma   90.00
#
_symmetry.space_group_name_H-M   'P 1'
#
loop_
_entity.id
_entity.type
_entity.pdbx_description
1 polymer ?
#
loop_
_entity_poly.entity_id
_entity_poly.type
_entity_poly.pdbx_seq_one_letter_code
_entity_poly.pdbx_strand_id
1 'polypeptide(L)'
;MVKTVKPIYICFLFIFFVVLDVLANIYDWFWIFGWFDVLMHFLGGALAGAAFFWIFPRFFITFNRSFTQFFIIFTLAMGFVALVGVVWEFHELVFDIQGSVADTMEDLFNDFAGGAVAALIIFFRQKKSFIASQPSTDA
;
A
#
# COMPACT_ATOMS: atom_id res chain seq x y z
N MET A 1 -8.51 21.97 4.67
CA MET A 1 -8.16 21.28 3.41
C MET A 1 -7.54 19.94 3.77
N VAL A 2 -8.14 18.81 3.36
CA VAL A 2 -7.54 17.49 3.57
C VAL A 2 -6.21 17.47 2.83
N LYS A 3 -5.10 17.28 3.55
CA LYS A 3 -3.79 17.08 2.91
C LYS A 3 -3.81 15.67 2.30
N THR A 4 -4.15 15.58 1.03
CA THR A 4 -4.01 14.35 0.25
C THR A 4 -2.53 14.11 -0.04
N VAL A 5 -2.14 12.84 -0.23
CA VAL A 5 -0.82 12.52 -0.75
C VAL A 5 -0.73 13.13 -2.15
N LYS A 6 0.28 13.96 -2.40
CA LYS A 6 0.44 14.58 -3.72
C LYS A 6 0.73 13.48 -4.75
N PRO A 7 0.11 13.51 -5.94
CA PRO A 7 0.32 12.50 -6.99
C PRO A 7 1.80 12.25 -7.28
N ILE A 8 2.60 13.32 -7.29
CA ILE A 8 4.03 13.26 -7.59
C ILE A 8 4.82 12.32 -6.66
N TYR A 9 4.42 12.19 -5.39
CA TYR A 9 5.10 11.29 -4.46
C TYR A 9 4.77 9.83 -4.76
N ILE A 10 3.51 9.53 -5.14
CA ILE A 10 3.11 8.17 -5.52
C ILE A 10 3.81 7.79 -6.83
N CYS A 11 3.83 8.68 -7.83
CA CYS A 11 4.54 8.45 -9.08
C CYS A 11 6.04 8.21 -8.84
N PHE A 12 6.67 9.02 -7.99
CA PHE A 12 8.07 8.85 -7.63
C PHE A 12 8.33 7.49 -6.96
N LEU A 13 7.50 7.11 -5.98
CA LEU A 13 7.62 5.81 -5.29
C LEU A 13 7.39 4.64 -6.24
N PHE A 14 6.45 4.76 -7.18
CA PHE A 14 6.21 3.75 -8.20
C PHE A 14 7.40 3.60 -9.16
N ILE A 15 7.95 4.71 -9.65
CA ILE A 15 9.15 4.68 -10.49
C ILE A 15 10.33 4.06 -9.71
N PHE A 16 10.50 4.46 -8.45
CA PHE A 16 11.53 3.87 -7.58
C PHE A 16 11.33 2.36 -7.41
N PHE A 17 10.11 1.91 -7.15
CA PHE A 17 9.76 0.49 -7.02
C PHE A 17 10.12 -0.30 -8.28
N VAL A 18 9.69 0.18 -9.46
CA VAL A 18 9.97 -0.47 -10.75
C VAL A 18 11.47 -0.50 -11.06
N VAL A 19 12.19 0.60 -10.80
CA VAL A 19 13.65 0.62 -10.98
C VAL A 19 14.32 -0.39 -10.04
N LEU A 20 13.86 -0.48 -8.80
CA LEU A 20 14.40 -1.42 -7.82
C LEU A 20 14.17 -2.88 -8.25
N ASP A 21 12.96 -3.21 -8.72
CA ASP A 21 12.59 -4.51 -9.25
C ASP A 21 13.43 -4.92 -10.47
N VAL A 22 13.61 -4.00 -11.44
CA VAL A 22 14.43 -4.24 -12.62
C VAL A 22 15.89 -4.48 -12.26
N LEU A 23 16.45 -3.69 -11.33
CA LEU A 23 17.82 -3.90 -10.86
C LEU A 23 17.95 -5.24 -10.11
N ALA A 24 16.95 -5.61 -9.31
CA ALA A 24 16.92 -6.87 -8.59
C ALA A 24 16.94 -8.08 -9.54
N ASN A 25 16.20 -8.00 -10.64
CA ASN A 25 16.25 -9.00 -11.70
C ASN A 25 17.62 -9.03 -12.42
N ILE A 26 18.18 -7.88 -12.79
CA ILE A 26 19.46 -7.79 -13.52
C ILE A 26 20.64 -8.34 -12.70
N TYR A 27 20.61 -8.12 -11.39
CA TYR A 27 21.70 -8.49 -10.47
C TYR A 27 21.39 -9.73 -9.63
N ASP A 28 20.36 -10.50 -9.98
CA ASP A 28 19.95 -11.73 -9.29
C ASP A 28 19.69 -11.54 -7.78
N TRP A 29 19.23 -10.37 -7.35
CA TRP A 29 19.01 -10.07 -5.92
C TRP A 29 17.96 -10.97 -5.30
N PHE A 30 16.94 -11.39 -6.05
CA PHE A 30 15.94 -12.36 -5.59
C PHE A 30 16.57 -13.70 -5.21
N TRP A 31 17.61 -14.13 -5.94
CA TRP A 31 18.34 -15.37 -5.67
C TRP A 31 19.43 -15.23 -4.62
N ILE A 32 20.15 -14.11 -4.63
CA ILE A 32 21.28 -13.85 -3.72
C ILE A 32 20.77 -13.50 -2.31
N PHE A 33 19.68 -12.76 -2.24
CA PHE A 33 19.08 -12.26 -1.01
C PHE A 33 17.66 -12.81 -0.90
N GLY A 34 17.48 -13.99 -0.31
CA GLY A 34 16.16 -14.63 -0.16
C GLY A 34 15.12 -13.84 0.66
N TRP A 35 15.49 -12.71 1.28
CA TRP A 35 14.55 -11.79 1.94
C TRP A 35 14.12 -10.62 1.03
N PHE A 36 14.77 -10.45 -0.13
CA PHE A 36 14.53 -9.32 -1.00
C PHE A 36 13.15 -9.36 -1.62
N ASP A 37 12.69 -10.56 -1.96
CA ASP A 37 11.36 -10.81 -2.47
C ASP A 37 10.26 -10.37 -1.48
N VAL A 38 10.37 -10.84 -0.23
CA VAL A 38 9.57 -10.37 0.93
C VAL A 38 9.58 -8.84 1.07
N LEU A 39 10.74 -8.19 0.90
CA LEU A 39 10.84 -6.74 0.94
C LEU A 39 10.05 -6.10 -0.22
N MET A 40 10.18 -6.63 -1.43
CA MET A 40 9.49 -6.11 -2.61
C MET A 40 7.97 -6.23 -2.46
N HIS A 41 7.44 -7.37 -2.00
CA HIS A 41 6.01 -7.51 -1.70
C HIS A 41 5.54 -6.54 -0.62
N PHE A 42 6.29 -6.40 0.47
CA PHE A 42 5.93 -5.41 1.50
C PHE A 42 5.88 -3.97 0.94
N LEU A 43 6.86 -3.58 0.11
CA LEU A 43 6.88 -2.25 -0.52
C LEU A 43 5.80 -2.08 -1.57
N GLY A 44 5.51 -3.13 -2.35
CA GLY A 44 4.46 -3.18 -3.36
C GLY A 44 3.08 -3.01 -2.74
N GLY A 45 2.79 -3.79 -1.70
CA GLY A 45 1.60 -3.65 -0.88
C GLY A 45 1.44 -2.26 -0.26
N ALA A 46 2.52 -1.70 0.31
CA ALA A 46 2.49 -0.35 0.87
C ALA A 46 2.20 0.73 -0.20
N LEU A 47 2.78 0.58 -1.39
CA LEU A 47 2.53 1.45 -2.52
C LEU A 47 1.09 1.33 -3.03
N ALA A 48 0.56 0.11 -3.15
CA ALA A 48 -0.83 -0.13 -3.52
C ALA A 48 -1.81 0.49 -2.50
N GLY A 49 -1.53 0.33 -1.21
CA GLY A 49 -2.31 0.95 -0.13
C GLY A 49 -2.29 2.48 -0.22
N ALA A 50 -1.12 3.08 -0.47
CA ALA A 50 -1.01 4.53 -0.68
C ALA A 50 -1.72 5.00 -1.97
N ALA A 51 -1.65 4.21 -3.04
CA ALA A 51 -2.30 4.49 -4.31
C ALA A 51 -3.83 4.47 -4.19
N PHE A 52 -4.42 3.53 -3.43
CA PHE A 52 -5.86 3.51 -3.15
C PHE A 52 -6.36 4.87 -2.64
N PHE A 53 -5.66 5.40 -1.64
CA PHE A 53 -6.00 6.69 -1.04
C PHE A 53 -5.78 7.88 -1.98
N TRP A 54 -4.83 7.78 -2.89
CA TRP A 54 -4.62 8.79 -3.92
C TRP A 54 -5.71 8.75 -5.02
N ILE A 55 -6.10 7.57 -5.48
CA ILE A 55 -7.12 7.36 -6.53
C ILE A 55 -8.52 7.71 -6.03
N PHE A 56 -8.80 7.41 -4.75
CA PHE A 56 -10.12 7.60 -4.16
C PHE A 56 -10.13 8.68 -3.06
N PRO A 57 -9.76 9.94 -3.37
CA PRO A 57 -9.60 10.99 -2.36
C PRO A 57 -10.94 11.39 -1.72
N ARG A 58 -12.07 11.08 -2.36
CA ARG A 58 -13.41 11.36 -1.84
C ARG A 58 -13.71 10.58 -0.57
N PHE A 59 -13.10 9.41 -0.38
CA PHE A 59 -13.22 8.71 0.89
C PHE A 59 -12.72 9.57 2.05
N PHE A 60 -11.84 10.54 1.80
CA PHE A 60 -11.34 11.48 2.80
C PHE A 60 -12.28 12.63 3.18
N ILE A 61 -13.29 12.93 2.35
CA ILE A 61 -14.13 14.12 2.52
C ILE A 61 -15.38 13.79 3.34
N THR A 62 -15.92 12.57 3.22
CA THR A 62 -17.19 12.14 3.84
C THR A 62 -17.03 11.64 5.30
N PHE A 63 -15.86 11.88 5.91
CA PHE A 63 -15.50 11.31 7.19
C PHE A 63 -16.13 12.05 8.37
N ASN A 64 -17.11 11.40 9.01
CA ASN A 64 -17.48 11.69 10.41
C ASN A 64 -16.58 10.92 11.40
N ARG A 65 -15.61 10.15 10.88
CA ARG A 65 -14.48 9.54 11.61
C ARG A 65 -14.88 8.60 12.74
N SER A 66 -16.05 7.97 12.59
CA SER A 66 -16.46 6.87 13.45
C SER A 66 -15.56 5.65 13.21
N PHE A 67 -15.51 4.77 14.21
CA PHE A 67 -14.86 3.47 14.11
C PHE A 67 -15.40 2.68 12.91
N THR A 68 -16.71 2.68 12.68
CA THR A 68 -17.33 1.99 11.53
C THR A 68 -16.79 2.47 10.18
N GLN A 69 -16.65 3.79 9.98
CA GLN A 69 -16.10 4.33 8.73
C GLN A 69 -14.62 3.97 8.54
N PHE A 70 -13.86 3.90 9.63
CA PHE A 70 -12.49 3.39 9.59
C PHE A 70 -12.46 1.95 9.07
N PHE A 71 -13.29 1.05 9.62
CA PHE A 71 -13.33 -0.34 9.17
C PHE A 71 -13.71 -0.48 7.70
N ILE A 72 -14.74 0.24 7.24
CA ILE A 72 -15.16 0.20 5.84
C ILE A 72 -14.00 0.57 4.91
N ILE A 73 -13.32 1.67 5.21
CA ILE A 73 -12.26 2.20 4.33
C ILE A 73 -10.98 1.37 4.43
N PHE A 74 -10.65 0.88 5.62
CA PHE A 74 -9.56 -0.08 5.80
C PHE A 74 -9.83 -1.35 4.98
N THR A 75 -11.02 -1.94 5.07
CA THR A 75 -11.39 -3.12 4.29
C THR A 75 -11.34 -2.86 2.79
N LEU A 76 -11.82 -1.71 2.31
CA LEU A 76 -11.73 -1.35 0.89
C LEU A 76 -10.27 -1.18 0.43
N ALA A 77 -9.43 -0.52 1.24
CA ALA A 77 -8.01 -0.37 0.95
C ALA A 77 -7.30 -1.73 0.91
N MET A 78 -7.60 -2.62 1.88
CA MET A 78 -7.02 -3.96 1.92
C MET A 78 -7.53 -4.86 0.79
N GLY A 79 -8.79 -4.72 0.38
CA GLY A 79 -9.32 -5.40 -0.80
C GLY A 79 -8.64 -4.95 -2.09
N PHE A 80 -8.32 -3.65 -2.20
CA PHE A 80 -7.53 -3.13 -3.31
C PHE A 80 -6.09 -3.67 -3.31
N VAL A 81 -5.43 -3.71 -2.15
CA VAL A 81 -4.08 -4.28 -2.00
C VAL A 81 -4.07 -5.76 -2.38
N ALA A 82 -5.03 -6.55 -1.88
CA ALA A 82 -5.14 -7.97 -2.21
C ALA A 82 -5.40 -8.19 -3.72
N LEU A 83 -6.21 -7.34 -4.36
CA LEU A 83 -6.41 -7.40 -5.80
C LEU A 83 -5.12 -7.14 -6.57
N VAL A 84 -4.33 -6.15 -6.16
CA VAL A 84 -3.04 -5.83 -6.79
C VAL A 84 -2.04 -6.98 -6.60
N GLY A 85 -1.93 -7.53 -5.39
CA GLY A 85 -1.06 -8.68 -5.11
C GLY A 85 -1.44 -9.89 -5.94
N VAL A 86 -2.73 -10.25 -6.01
CA VAL A 86 -3.19 -11.35 -6.88
C VAL A 86 -2.84 -11.10 -8.35
N VAL A 87 -2.99 -9.88 -8.85
CA VAL A 87 -2.58 -9.54 -10.23
C VAL A 87 -1.08 -9.72 -10.43
N TRP A 88 -0.26 -9.44 -9.42
CA TRP A 88 1.19 -9.65 -9.45
C TRP A 88 1.54 -11.15 -9.48
N GLU A 89 0.92 -11.98 -8.64
CA GLU A 89 1.09 -13.44 -8.68
C GLU A 89 0.70 -14.04 -10.02
N PHE A 90 -0.38 -13.53 -10.65
CA PHE A 90 -0.76 -13.94 -12.00
C PHE A 90 0.28 -13.53 -13.04
N HIS A 91 0.93 -12.38 -12.87
CA HIS A 91 2.04 -11.97 -13.72
C HIS A 91 3.19 -12.98 -13.60
N GLU A 92 3.59 -13.36 -12.38
CA GLU A 92 4.66 -14.33 -12.19
C GLU A 92 4.35 -15.70 -12.77
N LEU A 93 3.11 -16.16 -12.59
CA LEU A 93 2.61 -17.39 -13.21
C LEU A 93 2.68 -17.33 -14.74
N VAL A 94 2.31 -16.21 -15.36
CA VAL A 94 2.34 -16.03 -16.83
C VAL A 94 3.76 -16.03 -17.37
N PHE A 95 4.72 -15.53 -16.60
CA PHE A 95 6.14 -15.47 -17.00
C PHE A 95 6.97 -16.67 -16.54
N ASP A 96 6.34 -17.68 -15.93
CA ASP A 96 7.01 -18.90 -15.42
C ASP A 96 8.14 -18.59 -14.42
N ILE A 97 7.95 -17.51 -13.64
CA ILE A 97 8.85 -17.08 -12.56
C ILE A 97 8.21 -17.25 -11.18
N GLN A 98 7.00 -17.81 -11.13
CA GLN A 98 6.31 -18.10 -9.88
C GLN A 98 7.10 -19.10 -9.03
N GLY A 99 7.18 -18.83 -7.73
CA GLY A 99 7.68 -19.81 -6.77
C GLY A 99 6.66 -20.88 -6.37
N SER A 100 6.82 -21.37 -5.14
CA SER A 100 5.93 -22.41 -4.61
C SER A 100 4.59 -21.84 -4.15
N VAL A 101 3.58 -22.69 -3.88
CA VAL A 101 2.33 -22.21 -3.24
C VAL A 101 2.60 -21.53 -1.90
N ALA A 102 3.63 -21.95 -1.15
CA ALA A 102 4.00 -21.32 0.11
C ALA A 102 4.59 -19.91 -0.10
N ASP A 103 5.30 -19.71 -1.22
CA ASP A 103 5.90 -18.45 -1.66
C ASP A 103 4.79 -17.43 -1.96
N THR A 104 3.90 -17.75 -2.91
CA THR A 104 2.71 -16.96 -3.23
C THR A 104 1.86 -16.59 -2.01
N MET A 105 1.75 -17.49 -1.01
CA MET A 105 1.02 -17.18 0.23
C MET A 105 1.78 -16.21 1.13
N GLU A 106 3.11 -16.31 1.19
CA GLU A 106 4.00 -15.37 1.88
C GLU A 106 3.96 -13.99 1.20
N ASP A 107 3.97 -13.95 -0.12
CA ASP A 107 3.94 -12.74 -0.94
C ASP A 107 2.64 -11.95 -0.75
N LEU A 108 1.50 -12.62 -0.91
CA LEU A 108 0.19 -12.04 -0.63
C LEU A 108 0.06 -11.56 0.83
N PHE A 109 0.68 -12.27 1.77
CA PHE A 109 0.71 -11.84 3.18
C PHE A 109 1.54 -10.57 3.36
N ASN A 110 2.71 -10.49 2.73
CA ASN A 110 3.61 -9.34 2.81
C ASN A 110 3.03 -8.11 2.10
N ASP A 111 2.38 -8.29 0.95
CA ASP A 111 1.57 -7.25 0.31
C ASP A 111 0.51 -6.71 1.27
N PHE A 112 -0.23 -7.61 1.92
CA PHE A 112 -1.27 -7.23 2.87
C PHE A 112 -0.68 -6.48 4.07
N ALA A 113 0.45 -6.92 4.61
CA ALA A 113 1.13 -6.26 5.72
C ALA A 113 1.60 -4.85 5.36
N GLY A 114 2.23 -4.68 4.19
CA GLY A 114 2.67 -3.38 3.67
C GLY A 114 1.50 -2.43 3.46
N GLY A 115 0.44 -2.92 2.82
CA GLY A 115 -0.79 -2.17 2.59
C GLY A 115 -1.46 -1.71 3.88
N ALA A 116 -1.51 -2.58 4.89
CA ALA A 116 -2.07 -2.25 6.20
C ALA A 116 -1.26 -1.14 6.90
N VAL A 117 0.08 -1.22 6.88
CA VAL A 117 0.95 -0.18 7.44
C VAL A 117 0.71 1.16 6.76
N ALA A 118 0.68 1.20 5.43
CA ALA A 118 0.42 2.42 4.68
C ALA A 118 -0.97 3.01 5.01
N ALA A 119 -2.01 2.16 5.05
CA ALA A 119 -3.37 2.58 5.34
C ALA A 119 -3.51 3.16 6.75
N LEU A 120 -2.93 2.50 7.76
CA LEU A 120 -2.94 2.98 9.14
C LEU A 120 -2.21 4.32 9.29
N ILE A 121 -1.01 4.45 8.70
CA ILE A 121 -0.24 5.71 8.73
C ILE A 121 -1.05 6.86 8.13
N ILE A 122 -1.64 6.66 6.94
CA ILE A 122 -2.45 7.67 6.26
C ILE A 122 -3.67 8.05 7.11
N PHE A 123 -4.38 7.05 7.63
CA PHE A 123 -5.55 7.26 8.47
C PHE A 123 -5.23 8.09 9.72
N PHE A 124 -4.21 7.71 10.50
CA PHE A 124 -3.84 8.42 11.72
C PHE A 124 -3.32 9.83 11.46
N ARG A 125 -2.54 10.05 10.39
CA ARG A 125 -2.08 11.39 10.00
C ARG A 125 -3.23 12.31 9.66
N GLN A 126 -4.25 11.79 8.97
CA GLN A 126 -5.44 12.55 8.69
C GLN A 126 -6.28 12.80 9.92
N LYS A 127 -6.45 11.80 10.80
CA LYS A 127 -7.11 11.93 12.12
C LYS A 127 -6.54 13.12 12.89
N LYS A 128 -5.22 13.16 13.05
CA LYS A 128 -4.49 14.25 13.71
C LYS A 128 -4.72 15.61 13.05
N SER A 129 -4.62 15.67 11.71
CA SER A 129 -4.76 16.93 10.96
C SER A 129 -6.15 17.57 11.11
N PHE A 130 -7.19 16.75 11.28
CA PHE A 130 -8.55 17.22 11.50
C PHE A 130 -8.78 17.73 12.92
N ILE A 131 -8.32 16.99 13.94
CA ILE A 131 -8.41 17.42 15.34
C ILE A 131 -7.73 18.79 15.49
N ALA A 132 -6.55 18.98 14.87
CA ALA A 132 -5.84 20.25 14.87
C ALA A 132 -6.52 21.38 14.09
N SER A 133 -7.49 21.08 13.22
CA SER A 133 -8.25 22.08 12.45
C SER A 133 -9.56 22.51 13.11
N GLN A 134 -9.99 21.82 14.18
CA GLN A 134 -11.16 22.23 14.95
C GLN A 134 -10.80 23.44 15.82
N PRO A 135 -11.72 24.41 16.02
CA PRO A 135 -11.50 25.50 16.97
C PRO A 135 -11.24 24.93 18.37
N SER A 136 -10.31 25.51 19.13
CA SER A 136 -10.12 25.16 20.53
C SER A 136 -11.43 25.41 21.29
N THR A 137 -11.95 24.38 21.94
CA THR A 137 -13.16 24.48 22.78
C THR A 137 -12.87 25.09 24.16
N ASP A 138 -11.66 25.60 24.37
CA ASP A 138 -11.25 26.31 25.58
C ASP A 138 -11.79 27.75 25.52
N ALA A 139 -13.06 27.90 25.85
CA ALA A 139 -13.74 29.16 26.13
C ALA A 139 -14.55 29.03 27.43
#